data_AF-A0A453IRW1-F1
#
_entry.id   AF-A0A453IRW1-F1
#
_cell.length_a   1.000
_cell.length_b   1.000
_cell.length_c   1.000
_cell.angle_alpha   90.00
_cell.angle_beta   90.00
_cell.angle_gamma   90.00
#
_symmetry.space_group_name_H-M   'P 1'
#
loop_
_entity.id
_entity.type
_entity.pdbx_description
1 polymer ?
#
loop_
_entity_poly.entity_id
_entity_poly.type
_entity_poly.pdbx_seq_one_letter_code
_entity_poly.pdbx_strand_id
1 'polypeptide(L)'
;MSGISAGKRLSEAGITDLVILEATDHLGGRMRKHNFGGVSVEIGANWVEGVNGGKMNPIWPLVNSTLKLRNFRSDFDGLAENVYKETYVRQISRMNYHENTRAN
;
A
#
# COMPACT_ATOMS: atom_id res chain seq x y z
N MET A 1 6.88 -8.94 4.18
CA MET A 1 5.40 -8.89 4.23
C MET A 1 4.69 -9.80 3.23
N SER A 2 5.01 -9.76 1.94
CA SER A 2 4.29 -10.56 0.91
C SER A 2 4.21 -12.06 1.24
N GLY A 3 5.32 -12.69 1.66
CA GLY A 3 5.33 -14.12 2.03
C GLY A 3 4.34 -14.49 3.14
N ILE A 4 4.28 -13.68 4.21
CA ILE A 4 3.31 -13.88 5.29
C ILE A 4 1.87 -13.71 4.80
N SER A 5 1.61 -12.70 3.97
CA SER A 5 0.27 -12.49 3.39
C SER A 5 -0.14 -13.63 2.47
N ALA A 6 0.78 -14.19 1.68
CA ALA A 6 0.53 -15.33 0.82
C ALA A 6 0.22 -16.59 1.65
N GLY A 7 1.05 -16.88 2.66
CA GLY A 7 0.83 -18.01 3.58
C GLY A 7 -0.51 -17.90 4.30
N LYS A 8 -0.88 -16.70 4.79
CA LYS A 8 -2.20 -16.44 5.37
C LYS A 8 -3.32 -16.77 4.37
N ARG A 9 -3.23 -16.28 3.13
CA ARG A 9 -4.28 -16.48 2.13
C ARG A 9 -4.45 -17.94 1.73
N LEU A 10 -3.35 -18.71 1.65
CA LEU A 10 -3.37 -20.15 1.40
C LEU A 10 -4.00 -20.90 2.57
N SER A 11 -3.62 -20.57 3.80
CA SER A 11 -4.22 -21.16 5.00
C SER A 11 -5.73 -20.89 5.09
N GLU A 12 -6.18 -19.66 4.78
CA GLU A 12 -7.61 -19.31 4.71
C GLU A 12 -8.35 -20.07 3.60
N ALA A 13 -7.65 -20.55 2.58
CA ALA A 13 -8.20 -21.41 1.54
C ALA A 13 -8.25 -22.90 1.92
N GLY A 14 -7.82 -23.26 3.14
CA GLY A 14 -7.73 -24.65 3.61
C GLY A 14 -6.42 -25.36 3.23
N ILE A 15 -5.48 -24.67 2.57
CA ILE A 15 -4.15 -25.22 2.26
C ILE A 15 -3.24 -24.91 3.45
N THR A 16 -3.10 -25.88 4.35
CA THR A 16 -2.41 -25.69 5.64
C THR A 16 -1.08 -26.42 5.76
N ASP A 17 -0.80 -27.38 4.87
CA ASP A 17 0.52 -28.03 4.77
C ASP A 17 1.51 -27.06 4.09
N LEU A 18 2.02 -26.12 4.88
CA LEU A 18 2.86 -25.01 4.45
C LEU A 18 4.10 -24.91 5.32
N VAL A 19 5.24 -24.65 4.68
CA VAL A 19 6.49 -24.28 5.37
C VAL A 19 6.93 -22.91 4.86
N ILE A 20 7.19 -21.98 5.78
CA ILE A 20 7.76 -20.67 5.47
C ILE A 20 9.23 -20.68 5.90
N LEU A 21 10.13 -20.57 4.93
CA LEU A 21 11.57 -20.46 5.18
C LEU A 21 11.98 -18.99 5.11
N GLU A 22 12.42 -18.44 6.24
CA GLU A 22 12.94 -17.08 6.36
C GLU A 22 14.46 -17.16 6.60
N ALA A 23 15.23 -16.39 5.84
CA ALA A 23 16.69 -16.47 5.88
C ALA A 23 17.28 -15.81 7.13
N THR A 24 16.59 -14.82 7.67
CA THR A 24 16.98 -14.11 8.88
C THR A 24 16.36 -14.73 10.14
N ASP A 25 16.76 -14.23 11.31
CA ASP A 25 16.24 -14.64 12.61
C ASP A 25 14.92 -13.93 13.00
N HIS A 26 14.31 -13.17 12.07
CA HIS A 26 13.09 -12.42 12.34
C HIS A 26 12.15 -12.34 11.14
N LEU A 27 10.85 -12.19 11.40
CA LEU A 27 9.87 -11.94 10.35
C LEU A 27 9.87 -10.45 9.93
N GLY A 28 9.04 -10.11 8.94
CA GLY A 28 8.80 -8.73 8.50
C GLY A 28 9.67 -8.29 7.31
N GLY A 29 10.92 -8.75 7.24
CA GLY A 29 11.87 -8.39 6.18
C GLY A 29 12.19 -6.89 6.21
N ARG A 30 11.80 -6.16 5.15
CA ARG A 30 12.00 -4.69 5.02
C ARG A 30 11.05 -3.83 5.88
N MET A 31 10.21 -4.43 6.71
CA MET A 31 9.50 -3.74 7.80
C MET A 31 10.16 -4.15 9.11
N ARG A 32 11.07 -3.30 9.60
CA ARG A 32 11.96 -3.64 10.71
C ARG A 32 12.30 -2.41 11.53
N LYS A 33 12.08 -2.53 12.84
CA LYS A 33 12.57 -1.58 13.84
C LYS A 33 13.97 -1.93 14.35
N HIS A 34 14.69 -0.94 14.81
CA HIS A 34 15.99 -1.04 15.45
C HIS A 34 16.07 -0.08 16.62
N ASN A 35 16.87 -0.42 17.63
CA ASN A 35 17.16 0.50 18.74
C ASN A 35 18.30 1.44 18.33
N PHE A 36 18.06 2.74 18.36
CA PHE A 36 19.06 3.76 18.07
C PHE A 36 18.96 4.87 19.12
N GLY A 37 20.04 5.11 19.88
CA GLY A 37 20.03 6.15 20.91
C GLY A 37 18.98 5.95 22.03
N GLY A 38 18.62 4.70 22.35
CA GLY A 38 17.62 4.38 23.38
C GLY A 38 16.16 4.52 22.92
N VAL A 39 15.93 4.80 21.64
CA VAL A 39 14.60 4.85 21.04
C VAL A 39 14.47 3.83 19.91
N SER A 40 13.25 3.34 19.71
CA SER A 40 12.93 2.46 18.59
C SER A 40 12.68 3.29 17.34
N VAL A 41 13.46 3.03 16.28
CA VAL A 41 13.33 3.65 14.95
C VAL A 41 13.06 2.58 13.90
N GLU A 42 12.39 2.88 12.79
CA GLU A 42 12.30 1.94 11.68
C GLU A 42 13.52 2.11 10.77
N ILE A 43 14.19 1.01 10.43
CA ILE A 43 15.31 0.96 9.48
C ILE A 43 14.84 0.45 8.10
N GLY A 44 13.53 0.34 7.92
CA GLY A 44 12.86 -0.08 6.69
C GLY A 44 11.67 0.82 6.38
N ALA A 45 10.54 0.24 5.96
CA ALA A 45 9.34 1.03 5.70
C ALA A 45 8.86 1.77 6.97
N ASN A 46 8.64 3.09 6.85
CA ASN A 46 8.29 3.96 7.97
C ASN A 46 6.97 4.74 7.78
N TRP A 47 6.43 4.78 6.56
CA TRP A 47 5.15 5.43 6.25
C TRP A 47 4.08 4.42 5.84
N VAL A 48 2.82 4.78 6.12
CA VAL A 48 1.66 4.27 5.38
C VAL A 48 1.32 5.33 4.34
N GLU A 49 1.73 5.11 3.10
CA GLU A 49 1.50 6.06 2.01
C GLU A 49 0.10 5.90 1.40
N GLY A 50 -0.47 6.98 0.88
CA GLY A 50 -1.78 6.96 0.21
C GLY A 50 -2.95 6.75 1.17
N VAL A 51 -3.04 7.58 2.20
CA VAL A 51 -4.19 7.65 3.13
C VAL A 51 -5.12 8.80 2.75
N ASN A 52 -6.39 8.75 3.16
CA ASN A 52 -7.42 9.77 2.86
C ASN A 52 -7.73 9.99 1.36
N GLY A 53 -7.34 9.08 0.48
CA GLY A 53 -7.77 9.07 -0.92
C GLY A 53 -9.18 8.51 -1.13
N GLY A 54 -9.65 8.48 -2.38
CA GLY A 54 -10.98 7.96 -2.73
C GLY A 54 -11.17 6.45 -2.52
N LYS A 55 -10.10 5.69 -2.24
CA LYS A 55 -10.14 4.29 -1.85
C LYS A 55 -9.33 4.10 -0.58
N MET A 56 -9.81 3.22 0.31
CA MET A 56 -9.11 2.86 1.54
C MET A 56 -7.85 2.05 1.23
N ASN A 57 -6.68 2.52 1.69
CA ASN A 57 -5.47 1.71 1.71
C ASN A 57 -5.68 0.54 2.71
N PRO A 58 -5.49 -0.73 2.29
CA PRO A 58 -5.76 -1.89 3.14
C PRO A 58 -4.88 -1.96 4.41
N ILE A 59 -3.74 -1.27 4.45
CA ILE A 59 -2.85 -1.21 5.61
C ILE A 59 -3.36 -0.19 6.65
N TRP A 60 -4.08 0.85 6.23
CA TRP A 60 -4.45 1.96 7.10
C TRP A 60 -5.36 1.57 8.27
N PRO A 61 -6.44 0.77 8.09
CA PRO A 61 -7.25 0.30 9.22
C PRO A 61 -6.47 -0.55 10.22
N LEU A 62 -5.53 -1.37 9.73
CA LEU A 62 -4.69 -2.20 10.60
C LEU A 62 -3.82 -1.34 11.52
N VAL A 63 -3.18 -0.32 10.96
CA VAL A 63 -2.31 0.61 11.69
C VAL A 63 -3.11 1.49 12.64
N ASN A 64 -4.16 2.15 12.14
CA ASN A 64 -4.84 3.23 12.85
C ASN A 64 -5.94 2.73 13.80
N SER A 65 -6.62 1.63 13.49
CA SER A 65 -7.80 1.16 14.24
C SER A 65 -7.53 -0.14 14.99
N THR A 66 -6.98 -1.15 14.32
CA THR A 66 -6.77 -2.48 14.91
C THR A 66 -5.61 -2.48 15.91
N LEU A 67 -4.44 -1.99 15.51
CA LEU A 67 -3.22 -1.99 16.33
C LEU A 67 -3.01 -0.67 17.06
N LYS A 68 -3.67 0.41 16.61
CA LYS A 68 -3.54 1.77 17.17
C LYS A 68 -2.08 2.19 17.32
N LEU A 69 -1.26 1.92 16.30
CA LEU A 69 0.15 2.31 16.31
C LEU A 69 0.25 3.83 16.32
N ARG A 70 1.10 4.38 17.20
CA ARG A 70 1.35 5.83 17.24
C ARG A 70 1.92 6.27 15.90
N ASN A 71 1.17 7.10 15.19
CA ASN A 71 1.55 7.62 13.88
C ASN A 71 1.22 9.13 13.83
N PHE A 72 1.87 9.83 12.92
CA PHE A 72 1.67 11.26 12.70
C PHE A 72 1.53 11.51 11.20
N ARG A 73 0.61 12.39 10.82
CA ARG A 73 0.53 12.88 9.45
C ARG A 73 1.74 13.78 9.20
N SER A 74 2.53 13.48 8.17
CA SER A 74 3.63 14.34 7.74
C SER A 74 3.09 15.61 7.06
N ASP A 75 3.83 16.70 7.19
CA ASP A 75 3.61 18.00 6.53
C ASP A 75 3.94 17.99 5.03
N PHE A 76 4.63 16.96 4.55
CA PHE A 76 4.85 16.66 3.13
C PHE A 76 3.67 15.87 2.55
N ASP A 77 2.51 16.50 2.42
CA ASP A 77 1.37 15.92 1.69
C ASP A 77 1.75 15.76 0.20
N GLY A 78 1.71 14.52 -0.33
CA GLY A 78 1.58 14.28 -1.77
C GLY A 78 2.83 13.90 -2.57
N LEU A 79 3.95 13.47 -1.98
CA LEU A 79 5.05 12.91 -2.79
C LEU A 79 4.61 11.66 -3.57
N ALA A 80 3.87 10.75 -2.93
CA ALA A 80 3.34 9.55 -3.57
C ALA A 80 2.30 9.83 -4.68
N GLU A 81 1.57 10.96 -4.60
CA GLU A 81 0.63 11.37 -5.66
C GLU A 81 1.34 11.85 -6.94
N ASN A 82 2.62 12.22 -6.85
CA ASN A 82 3.41 12.67 -8.00
C ASN A 82 4.29 11.58 -8.62
N VAL A 83 4.35 10.37 -8.04
CA VAL A 83 5.12 9.24 -8.60
C VAL A 83 4.45 8.63 -9.84
N TYR A 84 3.14 8.82 -10.04
CA TYR A 84 2.37 8.20 -11.13
C TYR A 84 1.60 9.18 -12.03
N LYS A 85 2.00 10.46 -12.11
CA LYS A 85 1.46 11.37 -13.14
C LYS A 85 2.13 11.17 -14.50
N GLU A 86 2.17 9.94 -15.00
CA GLU A 86 2.22 9.73 -16.45
C GLU A 86 0.79 10.02 -16.93
N THR A 87 0.62 11.16 -17.58
CA THR A 87 -0.68 11.64 -18.07
C THR A 87 -1.27 10.68 -19.10
N TYR A 88 -2.09 9.72 -18.65
CA TYR A 88 -3.06 9.07 -19.53
C TYR A 88 -4.19 10.05 -19.83
N VAL A 89 -3.97 10.92 -20.81
CA VAL A 89 -5.05 11.69 -21.43
C VAL A 89 -5.95 10.70 -22.15
N ARG A 90 -7.06 10.29 -21.51
CA ARG A 90 -8.14 9.55 -22.18
C ARG A 90 -8.70 10.43 -23.29
N GLN A 91 -8.31 10.12 -24.51
CA GLN A 91 -8.86 10.62 -25.77
C GLN A 91 -10.27 10.03 -26.01
N ILE A 92 -11.17 10.09 -25.01
CA ILE A 92 -12.54 9.55 -25.09
C ILE A 92 -13.57 10.67 -25.32
N SER A 93 -13.17 11.95 -25.24
CA SER A 93 -14.07 13.08 -25.51
C SER A 93 -14.19 13.42 -27.01
N ARG A 94 -13.36 12.84 -27.90
CA ARG A 94 -13.36 13.15 -29.34
C ARG A 94 -14.12 12.16 -30.24
N MET A 95 -14.57 11.01 -29.73
CA MET A 95 -15.35 10.06 -30.54
C MET A 95 -16.86 10.36 -30.52
N ASN A 96 -17.39 10.98 -29.47
CA ASN A 96 -18.84 11.25 -29.37
C ASN A 96 -19.33 12.49 -30.15
N TYR A 97 -18.43 13.33 -30.67
CA TYR A 97 -18.81 14.52 -31.45
C TYR A 97 -19.00 14.22 -32.95
N HIS A 98 -18.46 13.11 -33.47
CA HIS A 98 -18.53 12.80 -34.90
C HIS A 98 -19.72 11.89 -35.29
N GLU A 99 -20.37 11.22 -34.34
CA GLU A 99 -21.59 10.45 -34.62
C GLU A 99 -22.84 11.33 -34.64
N ASN A 100 -22.88 12.42 -33.86
CA ASN A 100 -24.06 13.29 -33.74
C ASN A 100 -24.19 14.36 -34.84
N THR A 101 -23.23 14.49 -35.76
CA THR A 101 -23.27 15.46 -36.86
C THR A 101 -23.56 14.83 -38.23
N ARG A 102 -23.94 13.54 -38.28
CA ARG A 102 -24.34 12.84 -39.52
C ARG A 102 -25.82 12.47 -39.59
N ALA A 103 -26.64 12.96 -38.66
CA ALA A 103 -28.07 12.67 -38.57
C ALA A 103 -28.94 13.95 -38.55
N ASN A 104 -28.62 14.94 -39.39
CA ASN A 104 -29.52 16.01 -39.81
C ASN A 104 -29.27 16.33 -41.29
#